data_AF-A0A1G0IJ69-F1
#
_entry.id   AF-A0A1G0IJ69-F1
#
_cell.length_a   1.000
_cell.length_b   1.000
_cell.length_c   1.000
_cell.angle_alpha   90.00
_cell.angle_beta   90.00
_cell.angle_gamma   90.00
#
_symmetry.space_group_name_H-M   'P 1'
#
loop_
_entity.id
_entity.type
_entity.pdbx_description
1 polymer ?
#
loop_
_entity_poly.entity_id
_entity_poly.type
_entity_poly.pdbx_seq_one_letter_code
_entity_poly.pdbx_strand_id
1 'polypeptide(L)'
;MTKPLKNPHKKPANFRLSHQAMMILIQLEGKLRTSKTAVVEKALRCYANQQLKLNNTLMRFAGILSEKESDDMLFAIRSDRRNKTIKSLFKISGLKRK
;
A
#
# COMPACT_ATOMS: atom_id res chain seq x y z
N MET A 1 -4.48 -23.73 -26.87
CA MET A 1 -4.90 -22.31 -26.88
C MET A 1 -5.49 -21.97 -25.52
N THR A 2 -4.75 -21.27 -24.66
CA THR A 2 -5.22 -20.87 -23.32
C THR A 2 -6.05 -19.58 -23.42
N LYS A 3 -7.31 -19.64 -22.98
CA LYS A 3 -8.21 -18.47 -22.94
C LYS A 3 -7.62 -17.40 -22.00
N PRO A 4 -7.65 -16.11 -22.36
CA PRO A 4 -7.13 -15.05 -21.50
C PRO A 4 -7.97 -14.94 -20.23
N LEU A 5 -7.30 -14.95 -19.08
CA LEU A 5 -7.90 -14.85 -17.75
C LEU A 5 -8.59 -13.48 -17.61
N LYS A 6 -9.93 -13.47 -17.65
CA LYS A 6 -10.72 -12.26 -17.38
C LYS A 6 -10.56 -11.89 -15.91
N ASN A 7 -9.86 -10.79 -15.62
CA ASN A 7 -9.78 -10.23 -14.28
C ASN A 7 -11.16 -9.70 -13.86
N PRO A 8 -11.83 -10.29 -12.85
CA PRO A 8 -13.24 -10.01 -12.53
C PRO A 8 -13.49 -8.62 -11.93
N HIS A 9 -12.44 -7.85 -11.62
CA HIS A 9 -12.54 -6.53 -10.97
C HIS A 9 -12.27 -5.35 -11.90
N LYS A 10 -12.02 -5.56 -13.21
CA LYS A 10 -11.84 -4.46 -14.16
C LYS A 10 -13.17 -3.80 -14.49
N LYS A 11 -13.50 -2.72 -13.79
CA LYS A 11 -14.64 -1.85 -14.11
C LYS A 11 -14.19 -0.74 -15.07
N PRO A 12 -14.95 -0.45 -16.13
CA PRO A 12 -14.66 0.71 -16.98
C PRO A 12 -14.85 2.00 -16.16
N ALA A 13 -13.90 2.93 -16.29
CA ALA A 13 -13.95 4.23 -15.67
C ALA A 13 -13.84 5.31 -16.75
N ASN A 14 -14.75 6.27 -16.71
CA ASN A 14 -14.78 7.39 -17.64
C ASN A 14 -14.25 8.63 -16.94
N PHE A 15 -13.30 9.32 -17.58
CA PHE A 15 -12.70 10.55 -17.05
C PHE A 15 -13.02 11.71 -18.00
N ARG A 16 -13.46 12.83 -17.44
CA ARG A 16 -13.50 14.11 -18.17
C ARG A 16 -12.19 14.82 -17.88
N LEU A 17 -11.39 15.04 -18.92
CA LEU A 17 -10.07 15.65 -18.81
C LEU A 17 -10.10 17.08 -19.37
N SER A 18 -9.28 17.95 -18.81
CA SER A 18 -9.04 19.27 -19.39
C SER A 18 -8.30 19.14 -20.72
N HIS A 19 -8.41 20.16 -21.57
CA HIS A 19 -7.73 20.19 -22.87
C HIS A 19 -6.21 20.00 -22.73
N GLN A 20 -5.60 20.68 -21.74
CA GLN A 20 -4.17 20.57 -21.46
C GLN A 20 -3.76 19.13 -21.08
N ALA A 21 -4.54 18.47 -20.21
CA ALA A 21 -4.28 17.08 -19.84
C ALA A 21 -4.37 16.14 -21.06
N MET A 22 -5.32 16.39 -21.96
CA MET A 22 -5.45 15.62 -23.20
C MET A 22 -4.25 15.81 -24.13
N MET A 23 -3.74 17.03 -24.27
CA MET A 23 -2.53 17.31 -25.07
C MET A 23 -1.30 16.58 -24.53
N ILE A 24 -1.12 16.58 -23.21
CA ILE A 24 -0.03 15.84 -22.56
C ILE A 24 -0.14 14.34 -22.84
N LEU A 25 -1.35 13.77 -22.75
CA LEU A 25 -1.58 12.35 -23.04
C LEU A 25 -1.24 11.98 -24.49
N ILE A 26 -1.59 12.83 -25.45
CA ILE A 26 -1.26 12.61 -26.86
C ILE A 26 0.26 12.65 -27.10
N GLN A 27 0.96 13.60 -26.47
CA GLN A 27 2.42 13.66 -26.56
C GLN A 27 3.08 12.42 -25.94
N LEU A 28 2.59 11.96 -24.79
CA LEU A 28 3.11 10.77 -24.11
C LEU A 28 2.83 9.48 -24.89
N GLU A 29 1.64 9.36 -25.47
CA GLU A 29 1.27 8.26 -26.36
C GLU A 29 2.24 8.15 -27.54
N GLY A 30 2.54 9.27 -28.20
CA GLY A 30 3.49 9.32 -29.31
C GLY A 30 4.92 8.93 -28.90
N LYS A 31 5.39 9.44 -27.76
CA LYS A 31 6.73 9.15 -27.23
C LYS A 31 6.90 7.69 -26.79
N LEU A 32 5.87 7.14 -26.14
CA LEU A 32 5.93 5.80 -25.54
C LEU A 32 5.47 4.70 -26.50
N ARG A 33 4.87 5.06 -27.65
CA ARG A 33 4.26 4.12 -28.60
C ARG A 33 3.25 3.19 -27.93
N THR A 34 2.47 3.72 -27.01
CA THR A 34 1.45 3.00 -26.23
C THR A 34 0.15 3.78 -26.23
N SER A 35 -1.01 3.13 -26.08
CA SER A 35 -2.31 3.82 -26.07
C SER A 35 -2.44 4.83 -24.91
N LYS A 36 -3.28 5.86 -25.11
CA LYS A 36 -3.60 6.84 -24.05
C LYS A 36 -4.09 6.15 -22.77
N THR A 37 -4.90 5.10 -22.91
CA THR A 37 -5.41 4.30 -21.78
C THR A 37 -4.28 3.62 -21.01
N ALA A 38 -3.30 3.04 -21.70
CA ALA A 38 -2.15 2.40 -21.06
C ALA A 38 -1.27 3.41 -20.32
N VAL A 39 -1.11 4.62 -20.88
CA VAL A 39 -0.40 5.73 -20.21
C VAL A 39 -1.11 6.11 -18.91
N VAL A 40 -2.43 6.30 -18.93
CA VAL A 40 -3.24 6.62 -17.74
C VAL A 40 -3.18 5.49 -16.70
N GLU A 41 -3.32 4.23 -17.12
CA GLU A 41 -3.21 3.09 -16.19
C GLU A 41 -1.85 3.05 -15.49
N LYS A 42 -0.76 3.29 -16.23
CA LYS A 42 0.59 3.27 -15.67
C LYS A 42 0.80 4.42 -14.69
N ALA A 43 0.31 5.61 -15.03
CA ALA A 43 0.36 6.77 -14.15
C ALA A 43 -0.42 6.52 -12.84
N LEU A 44 -1.64 5.97 -12.94
CA LEU A 44 -2.45 5.62 -11.77
C LEU A 44 -1.77 4.57 -10.89
N ARG A 45 -1.17 3.52 -11.48
CA ARG A 45 -0.40 2.53 -10.70
C ARG A 45 0.79 3.16 -10.00
N CYS A 46 1.51 4.06 -10.68
CA CYS A 46 2.64 4.77 -10.08
C CYS A 46 2.20 5.62 -8.88
N TYR A 47 1.14 6.40 -9.06
CA TYR A 47 0.56 7.23 -8.00
C TYR A 47 0.06 6.38 -6.82
N ALA A 48 -0.68 5.31 -7.08
CA ALA A 48 -1.18 4.42 -6.03
C ALA A 48 -0.02 3.80 -5.23
N ASN A 49 1.05 3.36 -5.91
CA ASN A 49 2.23 2.82 -5.24
C ASN A 49 2.95 3.88 -4.39
N GLN A 50 3.02 5.13 -4.84
CA GLN A 50 3.57 6.23 -4.07
C GLN A 50 2.70 6.54 -2.84
N GLN A 51 1.38 6.63 -3.02
CA GLN A 51 0.44 6.88 -1.93
C GLN A 51 0.40 5.75 -0.91
N LEU A 52 0.49 4.49 -1.33
CA LEU A 52 0.59 3.36 -0.40
C LEU A 52 1.86 3.44 0.43
N LYS A 53 2.99 3.87 -0.15
CA LYS A 53 4.23 4.09 0.59
C LYS A 53 4.11 5.24 1.59
N LEU A 54 3.41 6.32 1.23
CA LEU A 54 3.24 7.49 2.10
C LEU A 54 2.22 7.26 3.24
N ASN A 55 1.11 6.58 2.93
CA ASN A 55 -0.03 6.44 3.86
C ASN A 55 0.04 5.17 4.72
N ASN A 56 0.90 4.20 4.41
CA ASN A 56 1.13 3.07 5.28
C ASN A 56 2.17 3.45 6.35
N THR A 57 1.69 3.93 7.49
CA THR A 57 2.52 4.32 8.65
C THR A 57 3.52 3.22 9.04
N LEU A 58 3.15 1.95 8.95
CA LEU A 58 4.06 0.82 9.22
C LEU A 58 5.16 0.70 8.16
N MET A 59 4.82 0.87 6.87
CA MET A 59 5.81 0.88 5.79
C MET A 59 6.79 2.05 5.90
N ARG A 60 6.37 3.18 6.50
CA ARG A 60 7.28 4.30 6.77
C ARG A 60 8.42 3.89 7.69
N PHE A 61 8.23 2.91 8.57
CA PHE A 61 9.25 2.42 9.49
C PHE A 61 9.95 1.13 9.03
N ALA A 62 9.49 0.52 7.93
CA ALA A 62 10.08 -0.70 7.40
C ALA A 62 11.48 -0.41 6.83
N GLY A 63 12.51 -1.01 7.42
CA GLY A 63 13.91 -0.85 7.00
C GLY A 63 14.59 0.42 7.50
N ILE A 64 13.98 1.18 8.43
CA ILE A 64 14.64 2.32 9.09
C ILE A 64 15.63 1.85 10.16
N LEU A 65 15.27 0.83 10.91
CA LEU A 65 16.08 0.31 12.00
C LEU A 65 16.97 -0.82 11.50
N SER A 66 18.22 -0.82 11.95
CA SER A 66 19.07 -2.00 11.84
C SER A 66 18.47 -3.16 12.65
N GLU A 67 18.93 -4.38 12.37
CA GLU A 67 18.49 -5.58 13.08
C GLU A 67 18.69 -5.43 14.60
N LYS A 68 19.85 -4.89 15.01
CA LYS A 68 20.17 -4.61 16.40
C LYS A 68 19.24 -3.57 17.03
N GLU A 69 18.99 -2.44 16.37
CA GLU A 69 18.08 -1.41 16.88
C GLU A 69 16.63 -1.90 16.99
N SER A 70 16.24 -2.81 16.08
CA SER A 70 14.93 -3.46 16.11
C SER A 70 14.81 -4.40 17.31
N ASP A 71 15.84 -5.21 17.57
CA ASP A 71 15.90 -6.11 18.71
C ASP A 71 15.93 -5.36 20.05
N ASP A 72 16.70 -4.27 20.13
CA ASP A 72 16.77 -3.41 21.31
C ASP A 72 15.42 -2.75 21.60
N MET A 73 14.72 -2.28 20.56
CA MET A 73 13.36 -1.75 20.69
C MET A 73 12.36 -2.81 21.15
N LEU A 74 12.42 -4.02 20.59
CA LEU A 74 11.57 -5.15 21.02
C LEU A 74 11.86 -5.56 22.47
N PHE A 75 13.13 -5.55 22.87
CA PHE A 75 13.55 -5.85 24.23
C PHE A 75 13.04 -4.80 25.21
N ALA A 76 13.14 -3.50 24.87
CA ALA A 76 12.61 -2.41 25.68
C ALA A 76 11.08 -2.52 25.85
N ILE A 77 10.33 -2.83 24.77
CA ILE A 77 8.87 -3.03 24.82
C ILE A 77 8.50 -4.24 25.70
N ARG A 78 9.26 -5.34 25.63
CA ARG A 78 9.04 -6.53 26.47
C ARG A 78 9.34 -6.25 27.95
N SER A 79 10.33 -5.41 28.21
CA SER A 79 10.82 -5.10 29.55
C SER A 79 10.04 -3.96 30.22
N ASP A 80 9.25 -3.17 29.47
CA ASP A 80 8.39 -2.13 30.01
C ASP A 80 7.35 -2.73 30.99
N ARG A 81 7.33 -2.16 32.20
CA ARG A 81 6.48 -2.58 33.32
C ARG A 81 4.99 -2.52 33.00
N ARG A 82 4.55 -1.65 32.08
CA ARG A 82 3.14 -1.53 31.62
C ARG A 82 2.67 -2.75 30.82
N ASN A 83 3.59 -3.52 30.26
CA ASN A 83 3.26 -4.75 29.52
C ASN A 83 2.78 -5.87 30.47
N LYS A 84 3.15 -5.82 31.76
CA LYS A 84 2.64 -6.73 32.80
C LYS A 84 1.14 -6.52 33.06
N THR A 85 0.66 -5.28 32.96
CA THR A 85 -0.76 -4.91 33.15
C THR A 85 -1.65 -5.42 32.02
N ILE A 86 -1.13 -5.46 30.79
CA ILE A 86 -1.85 -6.04 29.64
C ILE A 86 -1.99 -7.56 29.82
N LYS A 87 -0.92 -8.25 30.24
CA LYS A 87 -0.99 -9.68 30.59
C LYS A 87 -1.99 -9.99 31.72
N SER A 88 -2.09 -9.14 32.74
CA SER A 88 -3.07 -9.33 33.81
C SER A 88 -4.50 -9.06 33.35
N LEU A 89 -4.72 -8.08 32.46
CA LEU A 89 -6.03 -7.81 31.85
C LEU A 89 -6.56 -9.00 31.03
N PHE A 90 -5.71 -9.64 30.23
CA PHE A 90 -6.07 -10.88 29.51
C PHE A 90 -6.29 -12.10 30.42
N LYS A 91 -5.78 -12.06 31.66
CA LYS A 91 -5.99 -13.13 32.66
C LYS A 91 -7.30 -12.93 33.44
N ILE A 92 -7.74 -11.67 33.61
CA ILE A 92 -8.99 -11.30 34.29
C ILE A 92 -10.20 -11.45 33.35
N SER A 93 -10.03 -11.20 32.05
CA SER A 93 -11.01 -11.60 31.04
C SER A 93 -10.85 -13.08 30.72
N GLY A 94 -11.36 -13.94 31.60
CA GLY A 94 -11.54 -15.36 31.34
C GLY A 94 -12.42 -15.59 30.11
N LEU A 95 -11.82 -15.47 28.93
CA LEU A 95 -12.41 -15.86 27.65
C LEU A 95 -12.37 -17.40 27.63
N LYS A 96 -13.32 -18.03 28.35
CA LYS A 96 -13.74 -19.40 28.06
C LYS A 96 -14.21 -19.38 26.61
N ARG A 97 -13.31 -19.73 25.68
CA ARG A 97 -13.72 -20.24 24.38
C ARG A 97 -14.49 -21.52 24.66
N LYS A 98 -15.82 -21.44 24.58
CA LYS A 98 -16.65 -22.59 24.26
C LYS A 98 -16.48 -22.89 22.77
#